data_AF-A0A537Q542-F1
#
_entry.id   AF-A0A537Q542-F1
#
_cell.length_a   1.000
_cell.length_b   1.000
_cell.length_c   1.000
_cell.angle_alpha   90.00
_cell.angle_beta   90.00
_cell.angle_gamma   90.00
#
_symmetry.space_group_name_H-M   'P 1'
#
loop_
_entity.id
_entity.type
_entity.pdbx_description
1 polymer ?
#
loop_
_entity_poly.entity_id
_entity_poly.type
_entity_poly.pdbx_seq_one_letter_code
_entity_poly.pdbx_strand_id
1 'polypeptide(L)'
;MIEVATITNQECIFRLRPEWEALWQRDPAATPFQSPAWLFAWWRFFGTPDPLVLTARVGGEVVGILPLYLLRESGCRKLLPIGVGLSDYIDALVDPGEPATVDRLIAAIA
;
A
#
# COMPACT_ATOMS: atom_id res chain seq x y z
N MET A 1 18.87 -3.49 -6.32
CA MET A 1 18.72 -2.27 -5.49
C MET A 1 17.23 -2.07 -5.30
N ILE A 2 16.77 -1.79 -4.07
CA ILE A 2 15.36 -1.50 -3.81
C ILE A 2 15.12 -0.01 -4.03
N GLU A 3 14.28 0.30 -5.01
CA GLU A 3 13.83 1.65 -5.36
C GLU A 3 12.45 1.90 -4.73
N VAL A 4 12.30 2.97 -3.94
CA VAL A 4 11.02 3.33 -3.33
C VAL A 4 10.44 4.54 -4.03
N ALA A 5 9.16 4.46 -4.38
CA ALA A 5 8.40 5.55 -4.98
C ALA A 5 7.06 5.74 -4.26
N THR A 6 6.58 6.98 -4.22
CA THR A 6 5.33 7.36 -3.55
C THR A 6 4.27 7.76 -4.57
N ILE A 7 3.06 7.25 -4.39
CA ILE A 7 1.88 7.59 -5.18
C ILE A 7 0.95 8.44 -4.31
N THR A 8 0.76 9.69 -4.73
CA THR A 8 -0.10 10.68 -4.08
C THR A 8 -1.30 11.11 -4.92
N ASN A 9 -1.52 10.44 -6.05
CA ASN A 9 -2.64 10.70 -6.96
C ASN A 9 -3.61 9.51 -6.94
N GLN A 10 -4.88 9.80 -6.66
CA GLN A 10 -5.97 8.81 -6.66
C GLN A 10 -6.12 8.08 -8.01
N GLU A 11 -5.88 8.70 -9.16
CA GLU A 11 -5.96 7.98 -10.45
C GLU A 11 -4.83 6.95 -10.59
N CYS A 12 -3.66 7.23 -10.00
CA CYS A 12 -2.50 6.35 -10.07
C CYS A 12 -2.65 5.13 -9.17
N ILE A 13 -3.41 5.20 -8.06
CA ILE A 13 -3.58 4.05 -7.15
C ILE A 13 -4.22 2.87 -7.85
N PHE A 14 -5.23 3.10 -8.70
CA PHE A 14 -5.95 2.03 -9.37
C PHE A 14 -5.13 1.37 -10.48
N ARG A 15 -4.11 2.07 -11.01
CA ARG A 15 -3.19 1.51 -12.01
C ARG A 15 -2.25 0.46 -11.41
N LEU A 16 -2.04 0.47 -10.09
CA LEU A 16 -1.26 -0.57 -9.40
C LEU A 16 -1.96 -1.93 -9.38
N ARG A 17 -3.25 -2.03 -9.73
CA ARG A 17 -4.03 -3.27 -9.57
C ARG A 17 -3.30 -4.53 -10.07
N PRO A 18 -2.75 -4.57 -11.30
CA PRO A 18 -2.12 -5.80 -11.79
C PRO A 18 -0.88 -6.18 -10.98
N GLU A 19 -0.07 -5.20 -10.60
CA GLU A 19 1.19 -5.41 -9.87
C GLU A 19 0.95 -5.76 -8.40
N TRP A 20 -0.06 -5.15 -7.79
CA TRP A 20 -0.51 -5.47 -6.44
C TRP A 20 -1.10 -6.88 -6.38
N GLU A 21 -1.93 -7.26 -7.37
CA GLU A 21 -2.47 -8.62 -7.45
C GLU A 21 -1.34 -9.64 -7.58
N ALA A 22 -0.35 -9.38 -8.45
CA ALA A 22 0.80 -10.25 -8.60
C ALA A 22 1.57 -10.39 -7.27
N LEU A 23 1.88 -9.29 -6.59
CA LEU A 23 2.55 -9.33 -5.28
C LEU A 23 1.73 -10.10 -4.22
N TRP A 24 0.42 -9.85 -4.16
CA TRP A 24 -0.49 -10.52 -3.22
C TRP A 24 -0.50 -12.05 -3.42
N GLN A 25 -0.45 -12.51 -4.66
CA GLN A 25 -0.38 -13.94 -5.00
C GLN A 25 0.99 -14.57 -4.69
N ARG A 26 2.07 -13.79 -4.60
CA ARG A 26 3.41 -14.32 -4.27
C ARG A 26 3.59 -14.58 -2.78
N ASP A 27 2.86 -13.89 -1.91
CA ASP A 27 2.92 -14.11 -0.48
C ASP A 27 1.85 -15.11 -0.01
N PRO A 28 2.22 -16.35 0.35
CA PRO A 28 1.26 -17.35 0.82
C PRO A 28 0.62 -16.99 2.18
N ALA A 29 1.18 -16.01 2.91
CA ALA A 29 0.62 -15.51 4.16
C ALA A 29 -0.33 -14.31 3.95
N ALA A 30 -0.41 -13.76 2.73
CA ALA A 30 -1.23 -12.60 2.46
C ALA A 30 -2.71 -12.88 2.69
N THR A 31 -3.37 -11.97 3.40
CA THR A 31 -4.78 -12.12 3.74
C THR A 31 -5.68 -11.49 2.68
N PRO A 32 -6.98 -11.87 2.59
CA PRO A 32 -7.92 -11.19 1.71
C PRO A 32 -8.02 -9.67 1.95
N PHE A 33 -7.73 -9.22 3.18
CA PHE A 33 -7.71 -7.80 3.55
C PHE A 33 -6.56 -7.01 2.91
N GLN A 34 -5.50 -7.68 2.45
CA GLN A 34 -4.40 -7.06 1.72
C GLN A 34 -4.59 -7.10 0.18
N SER A 35 -5.67 -7.74 -0.29
CA SER A 35 -5.93 -7.86 -1.73
C SER A 35 -6.34 -6.51 -2.36
N PRO A 36 -5.94 -6.22 -3.60
CA PRO A 36 -6.38 -5.02 -4.29
C PRO A 36 -7.90 -5.04 -4.56
N ALA A 37 -8.52 -6.22 -4.67
CA ALA A 37 -9.97 -6.35 -4.80
C ALA A 37 -10.71 -5.74 -3.60
N TRP A 38 -10.26 -6.07 -2.38
CA TRP A 38 -10.82 -5.53 -1.14
C TRP A 38 -10.45 -4.05 -0.94
N LEU A 39 -9.15 -3.73 -0.97
CA LEU A 39 -8.68 -2.40 -0.60
C LEU A 39 -9.12 -1.31 -1.59
N PHE A 40 -9.28 -1.63 -2.87
CA PHE A 40 -9.87 -0.67 -3.82
C PHE A 40 -11.37 -0.51 -3.68
N ALA A 41 -12.10 -1.55 -3.25
CA ALA A 41 -13.50 -1.38 -2.88
C ALA A 41 -13.61 -0.47 -1.66
N TRP A 42 -12.82 -0.72 -0.61
CA TRP A 42 -12.74 0.12 0.59
C TRP A 42 -12.40 1.57 0.22
N TRP A 43 -11.36 1.80 -0.59
CA TRP A 43 -10.91 3.13 -1.00
C TRP A 43 -11.99 3.94 -1.72
N ARG A 44 -12.83 3.29 -2.55
CA ARG A 44 -13.92 3.97 -3.26
C ARG A 44 -15.01 4.52 -2.34
N PHE A 45 -15.23 3.91 -1.17
CA PHE A 45 -16.29 4.30 -0.24
C PHE A 45 -15.78 5.11 0.96
N PHE A 46 -14.56 4.85 1.43
CA PHE A 46 -14.01 5.41 2.66
C PHE A 46 -12.72 6.21 2.47
N GLY A 47 -12.12 6.14 1.28
CA GLY A 47 -10.88 6.85 0.96
C GLY A 47 -11.07 8.37 0.88
N THR A 48 -9.95 9.08 0.80
CA THR A 48 -9.89 10.53 0.61
C THR A 48 -9.22 10.85 -0.73
N PRO A 49 -9.23 12.11 -1.19
CA PRO A 49 -8.43 12.52 -2.35
C PRO A 49 -6.91 12.49 -2.14
N ASP A 50 -6.43 12.16 -0.92
CA ASP A 50 -5.02 12.23 -0.52
C ASP A 50 -4.44 10.81 -0.22
N PRO A 51 -4.27 9.92 -1.22
CA PRO A 51 -3.55 8.67 -0.99
C PRO A 51 -2.07 8.94 -0.69
N LEU A 52 -1.43 8.02 0.02
CA LEU A 52 0.02 7.97 0.21
C LEU A 52 0.45 6.52 0.13
N VAL A 53 0.53 5.99 -1.09
CA VAL A 53 0.92 4.58 -1.29
C VAL A 53 2.40 4.53 -1.65
N LEU A 54 3.19 3.86 -0.80
CA LEU A 54 4.58 3.60 -1.07
C LEU A 54 4.72 2.28 -1.81
N THR A 55 5.54 2.27 -2.85
CA THR A 55 5.87 1.08 -3.63
C THR A 55 7.37 0.88 -3.62
N ALA A 56 7.81 -0.35 -3.45
CA ALA A 56 9.20 -0.74 -3.56
C ALA A 56 9.40 -1.64 -4.77
N ARG A 57 10.44 -1.39 -5.55
CA ARG A 57 10.76 -2.14 -6.78
C ARG A 57 12.18 -2.65 -6.78
N VAL A 58 12.38 -3.83 -7.36
CA VAL A 58 13.68 -4.41 -7.68
C VAL A 58 13.66 -4.82 -9.15
N GLY A 59 14.57 -4.26 -9.96
CA GLY A 59 14.63 -4.58 -11.40
C GLY A 59 13.34 -4.23 -12.17
N GLY A 60 12.58 -3.24 -11.68
CA GLY A 60 11.29 -2.84 -12.26
C GLY A 60 10.08 -3.61 -11.72
N GLU A 61 10.26 -4.72 -11.02
CA GLU A 61 9.17 -5.50 -10.42
C GLU A 61 8.81 -4.96 -9.03
N VAL A 62 7.51 -4.83 -8.72
CA VAL A 62 7.06 -4.45 -7.38
C VAL A 62 7.30 -5.60 -6.42
N VAL A 63 8.06 -5.33 -5.35
CA VAL A 63 8.38 -6.27 -4.26
C VAL A 63 7.80 -5.83 -2.92
N GLY A 64 7.20 -4.65 -2.85
CA GLY A 64 6.49 -4.22 -1.65
C GLY A 64 5.53 -3.07 -1.89
N ILE A 65 4.42 -3.06 -1.16
CA ILE A 65 3.40 -2.02 -1.17
C ILE A 65 3.01 -1.71 0.27
N LEU A 66 3.13 -0.44 0.67
CA LEU A 66 2.60 0.07 1.93
C LEU A 66 1.46 1.06 1.63
N PRO A 67 0.21 0.63 1.78
CA PRO A 67 -0.94 1.45 1.38
C PRO A 67 -1.41 2.33 2.53
N LEU A 68 -1.04 3.61 2.50
CA LEU A 68 -1.49 4.61 3.46
C LEU A 68 -2.32 5.70 2.78
N TYR A 69 -2.96 6.54 3.59
CA TYR A 69 -3.58 7.77 3.15
C TYR A 69 -3.56 8.84 4.23
N LEU A 70 -3.67 10.08 3.80
CA LEU A 70 -3.76 11.22 4.70
C LEU A 70 -5.23 11.54 4.97
N LEU A 71 -5.61 11.47 6.25
CA LEU A 71 -6.88 11.99 6.74
C LEU A 71 -6.66 13.38 7.33
N ARG A 72 -7.36 14.38 6.78
CA ARG A 72 -7.32 15.76 7.24
C ARG A 72 -8.60 16.06 8.01
N GLU A 73 -8.45 16.38 9.28
CA GLU A 73 -9.52 16.84 10.16
C GLU A 73 -9.18 18.26 10.66
N SER A 74 -10.16 18.98 11.18
CA SER A 74 -9.96 20.34 11.72
C SER A 74 -8.86 20.34 12.79
N GLY A 75 -7.69 20.87 12.45
CA GLY A 75 -6.53 20.96 13.35
C GLY A 75 -5.68 19.69 13.48
N CYS A 76 -5.96 18.61 12.73
CA CYS A 76 -5.21 17.37 12.81
C CYS A 76 -4.97 16.74 11.42
N ARG A 77 -3.81 16.12 11.25
CA ARG A 77 -3.51 15.25 10.11
C ARG A 77 -3.11 13.88 10.64
N LYS A 78 -3.76 12.84 10.15
CA LYS A 78 -3.48 11.45 10.52
C LYS A 78 -3.00 10.70 9.28
N LEU A 79 -1.92 9.97 9.42
CA LEU A 79 -1.49 9.00 8.42
C LEU A 79 -2.08 7.65 8.83
N LEU A 80 -2.93 7.09 8.00
CA LEU A 80 -3.70 5.88 8.31
C LEU A 80 -3.50 4.83 7.20
N PRO A 81 -3.52 3.53 7.53
CA PRO A 81 -3.52 2.50 6.51
C PRO A 81 -4.86 2.48 5.75
N ILE A 82 -4.81 2.22 4.45
CA ILE A 82 -5.99 1.93 3.65
C ILE A 82 -6.62 0.63 4.20
N GLY A 83 -7.93 0.64 4.44
CA GLY A 83 -8.63 -0.51 5.06
C GLY A 83 -8.88 -0.38 6.56
N VAL A 84 -8.35 0.67 7.22
CA VAL A 84 -8.50 0.91 8.67
C VAL A 84 -9.96 0.81 9.13
N GLY A 85 -10.17 0.18 10.28
CA GLY A 85 -11.47 0.03 10.94
C GLY A 85 -12.34 -1.13 10.44
N LEU A 86 -12.09 -1.66 9.25
CA LEU A 86 -12.86 -2.77 8.66
C LEU A 86 -12.01 -3.95 8.19
N SER A 87 -10.68 -3.88 8.39
CA SER A 87 -9.72 -4.86 7.90
C SER A 87 -8.66 -5.14 8.96
N ASP A 88 -8.20 -6.39 9.01
CA ASP A 88 -7.02 -6.81 9.80
C ASP A 88 -5.78 -6.91 8.89
N TYR A 89 -4.59 -7.00 9.49
CA TYR A 89 -3.31 -7.17 8.76
C TYR A 89 -3.07 -6.12 7.66
N ILE A 90 -3.34 -4.85 7.99
CA ILE A 90 -3.20 -3.68 7.09
C ILE A 90 -1.79 -3.07 7.11
N ASP A 91 -0.77 -3.91 7.27
CA ASP A 91 0.63 -3.53 7.21
C ASP A 91 1.16 -3.55 5.75
N ALA A 92 2.49 -3.48 5.58
CA ALA A 92 3.10 -3.54 4.27
C ALA A 92 2.97 -4.97 3.70
N LEU A 93 2.40 -5.09 2.49
CA LEU A 93 2.49 -6.32 1.71
C LEU A 93 3.88 -6.36 1.07
N VAL A 94 4.68 -7.37 1.37
CA VAL A 94 6.07 -7.49 0.92
C VAL A 94 6.34 -8.90 0.40
N ASP A 95 7.12 -8.99 -0.67
CA ASP A 95 7.57 -10.26 -1.21
C ASP A 95 8.39 -11.03 -0.15
N PRO A 96 8.02 -12.27 0.21
CA PRO A 96 8.77 -13.06 1.18
C PRO A 96 10.24 -13.29 0.82
N GLY A 97 10.59 -13.21 -0.47
CA GLY A 97 11.97 -13.28 -0.97
C GLY A 97 12.79 -12.00 -0.76
N GLU A 98 12.15 -10.88 -0.44
CA GLU A 98 12.78 -9.54 -0.31
C GLU A 98 12.44 -8.86 1.03
N PRO A 99 12.67 -9.50 2.20
CA PRO A 99 12.21 -9.00 3.50
C PRO A 99 12.81 -7.64 3.90
N ALA A 100 14.00 -7.30 3.39
CA ALA A 100 14.63 -5.98 3.62
C ALA A 100 13.82 -4.81 3.02
N THR A 101 12.83 -5.11 2.18
CA THR A 101 11.90 -4.12 1.61
C THR A 101 11.07 -3.41 2.68
N VAL A 102 10.75 -4.08 3.79
CA VAL A 102 9.96 -3.47 4.88
C VAL A 102 10.66 -2.21 5.41
N ASP A 103 11.94 -2.30 5.76
CA ASP A 103 12.70 -1.17 6.30
C ASP A 103 12.77 -0.01 5.31
N ARG A 104 12.86 -0.31 4.01
CA ARG A 104 12.88 0.70 2.94
C ARG A 104 11.55 1.43 2.81
N LEU A 105 10.43 0.70 2.90
CA LEU A 105 9.09 1.30 2.87
C LEU A 105 8.86 2.17 4.10
N ILE A 106 9.20 1.68 5.30
CA ILE A 106 9.02 2.42 6.55
C ILE A 106 9.90 3.68 6.58
N ALA A 107 11.17 3.60 6.17
CA ALA A 107 12.07 4.74 6.12
C ALA A 107 11.60 5.85 5.15
N ALA A 108 10.76 5.51 4.18
CA ALA A 108 10.22 6.45 3.19
C ALA A 108 8.92 7.15 3.63
N ILE A 109 8.40 6.89 4.84
CA ILE A 109 7.19 7.53 5.38
C ILE A 109 7.37 9.03 5.74
N ALA A 110 8.59 9.57 5.55
CA ALA A 110 8.99 10.93 5.97
C ALA A 110 8.15 12.09 5.39
#